data_AF-A0A432TQZ6-F1
#
_entry.id   AF-A0A432TQZ6-F1
#
_cell.length_a   1.000
_cell.length_b   1.000
_cell.length_c   1.000
_cell.angle_alpha   90.00
_cell.angle_beta   90.00
_cell.angle_gamma   90.00
#
_symmetry.space_group_name_H-M   'P 1'
#
loop_
_entity.id
_entity.type
_entity.pdbx_description
1 polymer ?
#
loop_
_entity_poly.entity_id
_entity_poly.type
_entity_poly.pdbx_seq_one_letter_code
_entity_poly.pdbx_strand_id
1 'polypeptide(L)' 'HYIHAAREGHQASQLKVALMYEKGIGTKRSIKNAKFWLKKLSKQGNKMAGFKLKKLQKR' A
#
# COMPACT_ATOMS: atom_id res chain seq x y z
N HIS A 1 -12.25 4.45 -7.97
CA HIS A 1 -12.04 5.63 -7.10
C HIS A 1 -10.79 5.57 -6.19
N TYR A 2 -10.46 4.46 -5.53
CA TYR A 2 -9.30 4.40 -4.60
C TYR A 2 -7.91 4.69 -5.20
N ILE A 3 -7.66 4.31 -6.46
CA ILE A 3 -6.36 4.54 -7.12
C ILE A 3 -6.13 6.03 -7.38
N HIS A 4 -7.17 6.78 -7.77
CA HIS A 4 -7.06 8.24 -7.94
C HIS A 4 -6.70 8.93 -6.63
N ALA A 5 -7.45 8.67 -5.55
CA ALA A 5 -7.16 9.24 -4.24
C ALA A 5 -5.79 8.80 -3.68
N ALA A 6 -5.34 7.57 -3.98
CA ALA A 6 -4.00 7.12 -3.62
C ALA A 6 -2.90 7.88 -4.39
N ARG A 7 -3.16 8.25 -5.65
CA ARG A 7 -2.23 9.07 -6.46
C ARG A 7 -2.14 10.50 -5.93
N GLU A 8 -3.24 11.08 -5.46
CA GLU A 8 -3.29 12.40 -4.83
C GLU A 8 -2.61 12.47 -3.46
N GLY A 9 -2.11 11.35 -2.93
CA GLY A 9 -1.34 11.34 -1.69
C GLY A 9 -2.18 11.04 -0.46
N HIS A 10 -3.46 10.73 -0.61
CA HIS A 10 -4.32 10.44 0.53
C HIS A 10 -3.87 9.14 1.23
N GLN A 11 -3.35 9.27 2.45
CA GLN A 11 -2.67 8.18 3.16
C GLN A 11 -3.56 6.94 3.34
N ALA A 12 -4.83 7.15 3.71
CA ALA A 12 -5.81 6.08 3.87
C ALA A 12 -6.03 5.31 2.55
N SER A 13 -6.07 6.01 1.42
CA SER A 13 -6.29 5.42 0.10
C SER A 13 -5.07 4.63 -0.37
N GLN A 14 -3.86 5.15 -0.16
CA GLN A 14 -2.62 4.42 -0.46
C GLN A 14 -2.50 3.13 0.35
N LEU A 15 -2.89 3.16 1.64
CA LEU A 15 -2.93 1.97 2.49
C LEU A 15 -3.97 0.96 1.99
N LYS A 16 -5.16 1.44 1.58
CA LYS A 16 -6.23 0.60 1.03
C LYS A 16 -5.79 -0.08 -0.27
N VAL A 17 -5.18 0.67 -1.19
CA VAL A 17 -4.65 0.15 -2.46
C VAL A 17 -3.54 -0.88 -2.20
N ALA A 18 -2.63 -0.62 -1.25
CA ALA A 18 -1.61 -1.60 -0.88
C ALA A 18 -2.22 -2.92 -0.38
N LEU A 19 -3.26 -2.85 0.46
CA LEU A 19 -3.98 -4.02 0.96
C LEU A 19 -4.75 -4.75 -0.14
N MET A 20 -5.35 -4.01 -1.08
CA MET A 20 -6.02 -4.57 -2.25
C MET A 20 -5.03 -5.37 -3.10
N TYR A 21 -3.82 -4.84 -3.35
CA TYR A 21 -2.77 -5.60 -4.04
C TYR A 21 -2.25 -6.77 -3.20
N GLU A 22 -2.14 -6.65 -1.88
CA GLU A 22 -1.71 -7.77 -1.01
C GLU A 22 -2.69 -8.94 -1.06
N LYS A 23 -3.99 -8.64 -1.03
CA LYS A 23 -5.08 -9.63 -0.94
C LYS A 23 -5.67 -10.03 -2.30
N GLY A 24 -5.40 -9.26 -3.35
CA GLY A 24 -6.03 -9.44 -4.66
C GLY A 24 -7.51 -9.01 -4.68
N ILE A 25 -7.89 -8.01 -3.88
CA ILE A 25 -9.28 -7.53 -3.83
C ILE A 25 -9.48 -6.49 -4.92
N GLY A 26 -10.33 -6.77 -5.90
CA GLY A 26 -10.60 -5.86 -7.03
C GLY A 26 -9.39 -5.62 -7.96
N THR A 27 -8.32 -6.41 -7.80
CA THR A 27 -7.12 -6.39 -8.63
C THR A 27 -6.42 -7.74 -8.51
N LYS A 28 -5.52 -8.09 -9.44
CA LYS A 28 -4.63 -9.23 -9.25
C LYS A 28 -3.74 -9.02 -8.03
N ARG A 29 -3.60 -10.07 -7.21
CA ARG A 29 -2.69 -10.10 -6.06
C ARG A 29 -1.27 -9.84 -6.53
N SER A 30 -0.63 -8.82 -5.96
CA SER A 30 0.74 -8.43 -6.27
C SER A 30 1.43 -7.87 -5.04
N ILE A 31 2.31 -8.67 -4.44
CA ILE A 31 3.12 -8.23 -3.30
C ILE A 31 4.07 -7.11 -3.71
N LYS A 32 4.59 -7.11 -4.95
CA LYS A 32 5.41 -6.02 -5.49
C LYS A 32 4.67 -4.68 -5.44
N ASN A 33 3.43 -4.64 -5.94
CA ASN A 33 2.64 -3.41 -5.95
C ASN A 33 2.25 -2.98 -4.54
N ALA A 34 1.89 -3.93 -3.67
CA ALA A 34 1.62 -3.63 -2.26
C ALA A 34 2.83 -2.97 -1.57
N LYS A 35 4.03 -3.52 -1.77
CA LYS A 35 5.29 -2.97 -1.24
C LYS A 35 5.58 -1.57 -1.81
N PHE A 36 5.32 -1.33 -3.10
CA PHE A 36 5.50 -0.01 -3.73
C PHE A 36 4.63 1.07 -3.05
N TRP A 37 3.34 0.80 -2.90
CA TRP A 37 2.42 1.75 -2.26
C TRP A 37 2.75 1.98 -0.79
N LEU A 38 3.11 0.93 -0.04
CA LEU A 38 3.54 1.06 1.36
C LEU A 38 4.86 1.82 1.51
N LYS A 39 5.81 1.65 0.57
CA LYS A 39 7.05 2.42 0.56
C LYS A 39 6.79 3.90 0.34
N LYS A 40 5.90 4.25 -0.61
CA LYS A 40 5.48 5.63 -0.85
C LYS A 40 4.81 6.23 0.40
N LEU A 41 3.88 5.49 0.99
CA LEU A 41 3.16 5.90 2.20
C LEU A 41 4.10 6.04 3.42
N SER A 42 5.09 5.16 3.56
CA SER A 42 6.11 5.25 4.61
C SER A 42 7.01 6.48 4.44
N LYS A 43 7.31 6.90 3.20
CA LYS A 43 8.05 8.14 2.92
C LYS A 43 7.28 9.39 3.32
N GLN A 44 5.95 9.32 3.37
CA GLN A 44 5.10 10.41 3.87
C GLN A 44 5.00 10.45 5.42
N GLY A 45 5.87 9.72 6.14
CA GLY A 45 5.90 9.69 7.60
C GLY A 45 4.92 8.71 8.24
N ASN A 46 4.18 7.93 7.46
CA ASN A 46 3.19 6.99 8.01
C ASN A 46 3.88 5.72 8.57
N LYS A 47 4.00 5.66 9.90
CA LYS A 47 4.64 4.55 10.63
C LYS A 47 3.94 3.20 10.38
N MET A 48 2.61 3.20 10.20
CA MET A 48 1.84 1.98 9.94
C MET A 48 2.22 1.34 8.60
N ALA A 49 2.53 2.17 7.60
CA ALA A 49 2.98 1.69 6.30
C ALA A 49 4.34 0.99 6.39
N GLY A 50 5.28 1.57 7.15
CA GLY A 50 6.59 0.95 7.41
C GLY A 50 6.47 -0.39 8.13
N PHE A 51 5.57 -0.50 9.12
CA PHE A 51 5.31 -1.77 9.81
C PHE A 51 4.76 -2.84 8.86
N LYS A 52 3.75 -2.49 8.05
CA LYS A 52 3.19 -3.39 7.03
C LYS A 52 4.22 -3.78 5.96
N LEU A 53 5.05 -2.83 5.52
CA LEU A 53 6.12 -3.09 4.56
C LEU A 53 7.12 -4.10 5.10
N LYS A 54 7.57 -3.94 6.36
CA LYS A 54 8.44 -4.91 7.04
C LYS A 54 7.77 -6.29 7.15
N LYS A 55 6.48 -6.34 7.51
CA LYS A 55 5.73 -7.60 7.58
C LYS A 55 5.65 -8.30 6.21
N LEU A 56 5.49 -7.55 5.13
CA LEU A 56 5.46 -8.07 3.76
C LEU A 56 6.85 -8.43 3.21
N GLN A 57 7.92 -7.85 3.74
CA GLN A 57 9.30 -8.25 3.39
C GLN A 57 9.68 -9.58 4.03
N LYS A 58 9.09 -9.89 5.19
CA LYS A 58 9.29 -11.15 5.92
C LYS A 58 8.36 -12.29 5.45
N ARG A 59 7.49 -12.02 4.48
CA ARG A 59 6.60 -12.99 3.83
C ARG A 59 7.11 -13.28 2.44
#